data_AF-A0A2R6C9A5-F1
#
_entry.id   AF-A0A2R6C9A5-F1
#
_cell.length_a   1.000
_cell.length_b   1.000
_cell.length_c   1.000
_cell.angle_alpha   90.00
_cell.angle_beta   90.00
_cell.angle_gamma   90.00
#
_symmetry.space_group_name_H-M   'P 1'
#
loop_
_entity.id
_entity.type
_entity.pdbx_description
1 polymer ?
#
loop_
_entity_poly.entity_id
_entity_poly.type
_entity_poly.pdbx_seq_one_letter_code
_entity_poly.pdbx_strand_id
1 'polypeptide(L)'
;MSIITHIYFLNITDVNGPDAYQTSIPIIVVSNTTFSLTLNSTQIYTHTVKIIQAPWNLNKKDGVSRVGGLELWLGSEATYTIIVSKLQPGSYTITLYVPEVPAVSASFTVSAGA
;
A
#
# COMPACT_ATOMS: atom_id res chain seq x y z
N MET A 1 21.30 -16.23 -12.36
CA MET A 1 20.02 -15.55 -12.65
C MET A 1 19.82 -14.51 -11.57
N SER A 2 20.01 -13.22 -11.86
CA SER A 2 19.87 -12.16 -10.86
C SER A 2 18.39 -11.80 -10.73
N ILE A 3 17.78 -12.07 -9.58
CA ILE A 3 16.41 -11.65 -9.28
C ILE A 3 16.51 -10.21 -8.79
N ILE A 4 16.23 -9.25 -9.67
CA ILE A 4 16.13 -7.84 -9.28
C ILE A 4 14.75 -7.64 -8.64
N THR A 5 14.72 -7.74 -7.31
CA THR A 5 13.54 -7.45 -6.49
C THR A 5 13.33 -5.94 -6.40
N HIS A 6 12.14 -5.45 -6.79
CA HIS A 6 11.80 -4.03 -6.68
C HIS A 6 11.02 -3.79 -5.39
N ILE A 7 11.47 -2.80 -4.62
CA ILE A 7 10.90 -2.44 -3.31
C ILE A 7 10.18 -1.12 -3.46
N TYR A 8 8.90 -1.08 -3.07
CA TYR A 8 8.08 0.13 -3.09
C TYR A 8 7.67 0.51 -1.67
N PHE A 9 7.70 1.80 -1.39
CA PHE A 9 7.29 2.36 -0.11
C PHE A 9 5.96 3.11 -0.30
N LEU A 10 4.93 2.67 0.40
CA LEU A 10 3.63 3.31 0.42
C LEU A 10 3.51 4.06 1.75
N ASN A 11 3.56 5.39 1.69
CA ASN A 11 3.22 6.24 2.83
C ASN A 11 1.72 6.47 2.80
N ILE A 12 1.02 5.98 3.82
CA ILE A 12 -0.43 6.08 3.92
C ILE A 12 -0.75 6.88 5.17
N THR A 13 -1.54 7.93 4.98
CA THR A 13 -2.11 8.73 6.04
C THR A 13 -3.62 8.62 5.91
N ASP A 14 -4.27 8.23 7.01
CA ASP A 14 -5.72 8.24 7.07
C ASP A 14 -6.21 9.65 7.44
N VAL A 15 -7.21 10.15 6.72
CA VAL A 15 -7.84 11.46 6.96
C VAL A 15 -9.27 11.25 7.44
N ASN A 16 -9.50 11.22 8.77
CA ASN A 16 -10.69 11.72 9.49
C ASN A 16 -10.83 11.15 10.92
N GLY A 17 -11.28 12.00 11.86
CA GLY A 17 -12.03 11.61 13.07
C GLY A 17 -11.25 10.97 14.24
N PRO A 18 -11.84 10.92 15.46
CA PRO A 18 -11.17 10.37 16.63
C PRO A 18 -10.79 8.90 16.39
N ASP A 19 -9.56 8.60 16.77
CA ASP A 19 -8.85 7.35 16.56
C ASP A 19 -9.49 6.18 17.34
N ALA A 20 -10.53 5.60 16.74
CA ALA A 20 -11.41 4.61 17.38
C ALA A 20 -11.58 3.30 16.58
N TYR A 21 -11.40 3.32 15.26
CA TYR A 21 -11.62 2.16 14.41
C TYR A 21 -10.44 1.91 13.47
N GLN A 22 -10.20 0.64 13.16
CA GLN A 22 -9.22 0.20 12.20
C GLN A 22 -9.86 0.16 10.81
N THR A 23 -9.21 0.77 9.82
CA THR A 23 -9.58 0.66 8.40
C THR A 23 -8.76 -0.44 7.73
N SER A 24 -9.31 -0.99 6.65
CA SER A 24 -8.69 -2.05 5.85
C SER A 24 -8.58 -1.64 4.39
N ILE A 25 -7.46 -1.95 3.77
CA ILE A 25 -7.21 -1.77 2.33
C ILE A 25 -7.03 -3.17 1.73
N PRO A 26 -8.12 -3.87 1.37
CA PRO A 26 -8.07 -5.24 0.89
C PRO A 26 -7.64 -5.35 -0.58
N ILE A 27 -7.67 -4.27 -1.36
CA ILE A 27 -7.28 -4.28 -2.77
C ILE A 27 -6.42 -3.05 -3.09
N ILE A 28 -5.28 -3.31 -3.74
CA ILE A 28 -4.40 -2.29 -4.33
C ILE A 28 -4.30 -2.57 -5.82
N VAL A 29 -4.51 -1.55 -6.64
CA VAL A 29 -4.31 -1.62 -8.08
C VAL A 29 -3.18 -0.67 -8.47
N VAL A 30 -2.21 -1.17 -9.23
CA VAL A 30 -1.14 -0.37 -9.84
C VAL A 30 -1.29 -0.47 -11.34
N SER A 31 -1.53 0.64 -12.02
CA SER A 31 -1.85 0.64 -13.45
C SER A 31 -1.23 1.80 -14.21
N ASN A 32 -1.10 1.62 -15.52
CA ASN A 32 -0.87 2.68 -16.50
C ASN A 32 -1.73 2.38 -17.74
N THR A 33 -1.46 3.03 -18.89
CA THR A 33 -2.24 2.83 -20.12
C THR A 33 -2.13 1.43 -20.74
N THR A 34 -1.07 0.67 -20.44
CA THR A 34 -0.79 -0.65 -21.07
C THR A 34 -0.61 -1.79 -20.07
N PHE A 35 -0.61 -1.50 -18.77
CA PHE A 35 -0.34 -2.43 -17.70
C PHE A 35 -1.31 -2.23 -16.54
N SER A 36 -1.73 -3.34 -15.91
CA SER A 36 -2.47 -3.33 -14.65
C SER A 36 -2.07 -4.50 -13.77
N LEU A 37 -1.75 -4.23 -12.51
CA LEU A 37 -1.47 -5.20 -11.47
C LEU A 37 -2.47 -4.99 -10.34
N THR A 38 -3.26 -6.03 -10.05
CA THR A 38 -4.18 -6.05 -8.91
C THR A 38 -3.59 -6.95 -7.82
N LEU A 39 -3.46 -6.41 -6.61
CA LEU A 39 -3.11 -7.13 -5.39
C LEU A 39 -4.35 -7.21 -4.50
N ASN A 40 -4.82 -8.42 -4.21
CA ASN A 40 -5.82 -8.67 -3.17
C ASN A 40 -5.17 -8.82 -1.79
N SER A 41 -5.96 -8.94 -0.73
CA SER A 41 -5.50 -9.01 0.66
C SER A 41 -4.47 -10.11 0.93
N THR A 42 -4.60 -11.28 0.27
CA THR A 42 -3.62 -12.37 0.39
C THR A 42 -2.30 -12.03 -0.31
N GLN A 43 -2.35 -11.39 -1.47
CA GLN A 43 -1.15 -10.91 -2.16
C GLN A 43 -0.48 -9.78 -1.35
N ILE A 44 -1.24 -8.80 -0.88
CA ILE A 44 -0.77 -7.72 -0.01
C ILE A 44 -0.05 -8.29 1.23
N TYR A 45 -0.67 -9.26 1.91
CA TYR A 45 -0.09 -9.93 3.07
C TYR A 45 1.24 -10.62 2.77
N THR A 46 1.36 -11.28 1.63
CA THR A 46 2.60 -11.99 1.26
C THR A 46 3.68 -11.07 0.69
N HIS A 47 3.30 -9.92 0.15
CA HIS A 47 4.21 -8.98 -0.51
C HIS A 47 4.69 -7.87 0.42
N THR A 48 4.00 -7.64 1.55
CA THR A 48 4.41 -6.67 2.58
C THR A 48 5.53 -7.25 3.44
N VAL A 49 6.67 -6.55 3.50
CA VAL A 49 7.87 -7.02 4.21
C VAL A 49 8.24 -6.18 5.43
N LYS A 50 7.76 -4.94 5.50
CA LYS A 50 8.02 -4.04 6.62
C LYS A 50 6.90 -3.03 6.77
N ILE A 51 6.55 -2.72 8.02
CA ILE A 51 5.62 -1.67 8.41
C ILE A 51 6.38 -0.74 9.36
N ILE A 52 6.38 0.55 9.08
CA ILE A 52 6.95 1.59 9.96
C ILE A 52 5.79 2.50 10.36
N GLN A 53 5.45 2.50 11.65
CA GLN A 53 4.38 3.34 12.18
C GLN A 53 4.94 4.69 12.64
N ALA A 54 4.12 5.72 12.63
CA ALA A 54 4.52 7.00 13.20
C ALA A 54 4.72 6.92 14.72
N PRO A 55 5.65 7.71 15.31
CA PRO A 55 5.99 7.64 16.73
C PRO A 55 4.83 7.93 17.70
N TRP A 56 3.78 8.61 17.25
CA TRP A 56 2.60 8.90 18.07
C TRP A 56 1.56 7.76 18.07
N ASN A 57 1.70 6.75 17.20
CA ASN A 57 0.78 5.61 17.08
C ASN A 57 1.20 4.40 17.92
N LEU A 58 2.16 4.53 18.86
CA LEU A 58 2.77 3.38 19.57
C LEU A 58 1.78 2.42 20.28
N ASN A 59 0.60 2.92 20.66
CA ASN A 59 -0.43 2.10 21.30
C ASN A 59 -1.37 1.40 20.30
N LYS A 60 -1.25 1.72 19.01
CA LYS A 60 -2.12 1.30 17.91
C LYS A 60 -1.30 0.62 16.85
N LYS A 61 -1.42 -0.69 16.78
CA LYS A 61 -0.61 -1.50 15.87
C LYS A 61 -1.27 -1.54 14.50
N ASP A 62 -0.82 -0.68 13.59
CA ASP A 62 -1.02 -0.88 12.17
C ASP A 62 -0.39 -2.21 11.73
N GLY A 63 -1.01 -2.87 10.76
CA GLY A 63 -0.75 -4.27 10.47
C GLY A 63 -1.01 -4.64 9.03
N VAL A 64 -0.88 -5.94 8.78
CA VAL A 64 -1.26 -6.55 7.52
C VAL A 64 -1.85 -7.92 7.82
N SER A 65 -2.99 -8.24 7.22
CA SER A 65 -3.65 -9.54 7.40
C SER A 65 -4.08 -10.15 6.07
N ARG A 66 -4.18 -11.48 6.02
CA ARG A 66 -4.63 -12.21 4.83
C ARG A 66 -6.07 -11.88 4.42
N VAL A 67 -6.87 -11.36 5.36
CA VAL A 67 -8.29 -11.07 5.15
C VAL A 67 -8.48 -9.59 4.77
N GLY A 68 -7.92 -8.68 5.58
CA GLY A 68 -8.10 -7.23 5.45
C GLY A 68 -7.09 -6.52 4.53
N GLY A 69 -5.97 -7.16 4.17
CA GLY A 69 -4.90 -6.48 3.43
C GLY A 69 -4.10 -5.57 4.35
N LEU A 70 -3.88 -4.31 3.95
CA LEU A 70 -3.25 -3.32 4.84
C LEU A 70 -4.26 -2.87 5.89
N GLU A 71 -3.79 -2.66 7.10
CA GLU A 71 -4.64 -2.48 8.27
C GLU A 71 -4.12 -1.25 9.04
N LEU A 72 -4.86 -0.15 9.00
CA LEU A 72 -4.41 1.17 9.48
C LEU A 72 -5.43 1.75 10.47
N TRP A 73 -4.99 2.36 11.56
CA TRP A 73 -5.92 3.03 12.48
C TRP A 73 -6.36 4.41 11.94
N LEU A 74 -7.61 4.81 12.17
CA LEU A 74 -8.08 6.13 11.74
C LEU A 74 -7.25 7.25 12.39
N GLY A 75 -6.82 8.22 11.58
CA GLY A 75 -5.92 9.29 12.02
C GLY A 75 -4.46 8.87 12.27
N SER A 76 -4.09 7.64 11.93
CA SER A 76 -2.71 7.15 11.98
C SER A 76 -1.94 7.41 10.67
N GLU A 77 -0.62 7.23 10.75
CA GLU A 77 0.31 7.33 9.63
C GLU A 77 1.27 6.14 9.71
N ALA A 78 1.42 5.46 8.58
CA ALA A 78 2.35 4.34 8.46
C ALA A 78 2.95 4.24 7.04
N THR A 79 4.18 3.76 6.99
CA THR A 79 4.87 3.35 5.76
C THR A 79 4.81 1.83 5.62
N TYR A 80 4.19 1.36 4.55
CA TYR A 80 4.17 -0.05 4.15
C TYR A 80 5.20 -0.29 3.06
N THR A 81 6.11 -1.22 3.29
CA THR A 81 7.09 -1.65 2.29
C THR A 81 6.58 -2.91 1.60
N ILE A 82 6.28 -2.80 0.31
CA ILE A 82 5.71 -3.88 -0.51
C ILE A 82 6.68 -4.23 -1.64
N ILE A 83 6.90 -5.52 -1.85
CA ILE A 83 7.69 -6.06 -2.97
C ILE A 83 6.73 -6.51 -4.05
N VAL A 84 6.83 -5.94 -5.25
CA VAL A 84 6.02 -6.39 -6.41
C VAL A 84 6.92 -6.72 -7.59
N SER A 85 6.32 -7.39 -8.59
CA SER A 85 6.93 -7.64 -9.90
C SER A 85 7.50 -6.35 -10.48
N LYS A 86 8.63 -6.47 -11.20
CA LYS A 86 9.28 -5.33 -11.85
C LYS A 86 8.30 -4.54 -12.72
N LEU A 87 8.07 -3.29 -12.36
CA LEU A 87 7.39 -2.32 -13.21
C LEU A 87 8.40 -1.77 -14.24
N GLN A 88 7.95 -1.60 -15.48
CA GLN A 88 8.77 -0.94 -16.50
C GLN A 88 8.85 0.56 -16.20
N PRO A 89 9.85 1.28 -16.72
CA PRO A 89 9.90 2.73 -16.60
C PRO A 89 8.65 3.39 -17.18
N GLY A 90 8.07 4.34 -16.45
CA GLY A 90 6.84 5.02 -16.86
C GLY A 90 6.07 5.64 -15.71
N SER A 91 4.97 6.31 -16.06
CA SER A 91 4.02 6.87 -15.09
C SER A 91 2.95 5.84 -14.74
N TYR A 92 2.72 5.64 -13.45
CA TYR A 92 1.72 4.74 -12.93
C TYR A 92 0.79 5.47 -11.97
N THR A 93 -0.43 4.95 -11.88
CA THR A 93 -1.39 5.28 -10.83
C THR A 93 -1.46 4.10 -9.87
N ILE A 94 -1.32 4.37 -8.57
CA ILE A 94 -1.73 3.43 -7.52
C ILE A 94 -3.11 3.82 -7.03
N THR A 95 -4.01 2.86 -6.93
CA THR A 95 -5.37 3.02 -6.43
C THR A 95 -5.59 2.06 -5.26
N LEU A 96 -5.98 2.62 -4.12
CA LEU A 96 -6.31 1.89 -2.91
C LEU A 96 -7.84 1.81 -2.81
N TYR A 97 -8.36 0.59 -2.72
CA TYR A 97 -9.78 0.37 -2.46
C TYR A 97 -9.96 0.11 -0.98
N VAL A 98 -10.78 0.95 -0.36
CA VAL A 98 -11.16 0.85 1.05
C VAL A 98 -12.65 0.55 1.08
N PRO A 99 -13.13 -0.39 1.93
CA PRO A 99 -14.55 -0.65 2.08
C PRO A 99 -15.32 0.62 2.45
N GLU A 100 -16.54 0.75 1.93
CA GLU A 100 -17.51 1.78 2.33
C GLU A 100 -17.13 3.25 2.00
N VAL A 101 -15.97 3.48 1.38
CA VAL A 101 -15.55 4.81 0.91
C VAL A 101 -15.05 4.78 -0.53
N PRO A 102 -15.04 5.92 -1.24
CA PRO A 102 -14.46 6.01 -2.58
C PRO A 102 -12.98 5.59 -2.60
N ALA A 103 -12.56 4.95 -3.69
CA ALA A 103 -11.17 4.56 -3.88
C ALA A 103 -10.26 5.81 -3.94
N VAL A 104 -9.08 5.71 -3.33
CA VAL A 104 -8.10 6.79 -3.28
C VAL A 104 -6.96 6.48 -4.24
N SER A 105 -6.52 7.46 -5.02
CA SER A 105 -5.46 7.26 -6.02
C SER A 105 -4.32 8.25 -5.88
N ALA A 106 -3.11 7.80 -6.18
CA ALA A 106 -1.92 8.63 -6.28
C ALA A 106 -1.11 8.25 -7.53
N SER A 107 -0.40 9.22 -8.11
CA SER A 107 0.46 8.99 -9.27
C SER A 107 1.92 8.95 -8.85
N PHE A 108 2.71 8.05 -9.46
CA PHE A 108 4.14 7.97 -9.27
C PHE A 108 4.85 7.60 -10.57
N THR A 109 6.15 7.88 -10.64
CA THR A 109 7.00 7.55 -11.80
C THR A 109 8.01 6.49 -11.41
N VAL A 110 8.16 5.49 -12.28
CA VAL A 110 9.26 4.53 -12.24
C VAL A 110 10.29 5.05 -13.24
N SER A 111 11.46 5.44 -12.76
CA SER A 111 12.58 5.80 -13.64
C SER A 111 13.23 4.55 -14.22
N ALA A 112 13.76 4.66 -15.44
CA ALA A 112 14.71 3.67 -15.92
C ALA A 112 15.94 3.76 -15.00
N GLY A 113 16.24 2.65 -14.30
CA GLY A 113 17.50 2.54 -13.58
C GLY A 113 18.64 2.79 -14.56
N ALA A 114 19.57 3.68 -14.17
CA ALA A 114 20.85 3.85 -14.85
C ALA A 114 21.67 2.54 -14.80
#